data_AF-A0A9E3UW40-F1
#
_entry.id   AF-A0A9E3UW40-F1
#
_cell.length_a   1.000
_cell.length_b   1.000
_cell.length_c   1.000
_cell.angle_alpha   90.00
_cell.angle_beta   90.00
_cell.angle_gamma   90.00
#
_symmetry.space_group_name_H-M   'P 1'
#
loop_
_entity.id
_entity.type
_entity.pdbx_description
1 polymer ?
#
loop_
_entity_poly.entity_id
_entity_poly.type
_entity_poly.pdbx_seq_one_letter_code
_entity_poly.pdbx_strand_id
1 'polypeptide(L)'
;MKKVLILIIIIAGVGFIYWHKNPQTSTNPTSTTGSTTKPNPESATISFDDESVTLSNGKDTNSDGEETEILPQQDYGDLNNDGKDDTVFLVARSGGGSGVFIYAAAYVSGPINYKGSNAVFLGDRIAPKSIGVSNGVATITYLDRREDEPFAAEPTISRTIKLVYENGELVEK
;
A
#
# COMPACT_ATOMS: atom_id res chain seq x y z
N MET A 1 -31.67 7.35 -29.40
CA MET A 1 -30.62 6.30 -29.50
C MET A 1 -29.46 6.53 -28.53
N LYS A 2 -28.93 7.76 -28.36
CA LYS A 2 -27.85 8.04 -27.38
C LYS A 2 -28.25 7.88 -25.90
N LYS A 3 -29.51 8.12 -25.52
CA LYS A 3 -30.00 7.99 -24.14
C LYS A 3 -30.15 6.53 -23.66
N VAL A 4 -30.37 5.59 -24.59
CA VAL A 4 -30.48 4.15 -24.27
C VAL A 4 -29.09 3.53 -24.06
N LEU A 5 -28.06 4.04 -24.76
CA LEU A 5 -26.68 3.59 -24.56
C LEU A 5 -26.12 3.99 -23.18
N ILE A 6 -26.46 5.18 -22.68
CA ILE A 6 -25.99 5.67 -21.36
C ILE A 6 -26.60 4.87 -20.21
N LEU A 7 -27.85 4.42 -20.34
CA LEU A 7 -28.52 3.59 -19.32
C LEU A 7 -27.92 2.18 -19.22
N ILE A 8 -27.44 1.61 -20.32
CA ILE A 8 -26.80 0.28 -20.34
C ILE A 8 -25.39 0.33 -19.72
N ILE A 9 -24.64 1.42 -19.93
CA ILE A 9 -23.31 1.60 -19.33
C ILE A 9 -23.40 1.80 -17.81
N ILE A 10 -24.45 2.47 -17.32
CA ILE A 10 -24.68 2.64 -15.87
C ILE A 10 -25.11 1.32 -15.21
N ILE A 11 -25.95 0.51 -15.88
CA ILE A 11 -26.35 -0.81 -15.36
C ILE A 11 -25.16 -1.80 -15.35
N ALA A 12 -24.27 -1.73 -16.35
CA ALA A 12 -23.03 -2.52 -16.36
C ALA A 12 -22.04 -2.08 -15.26
N GLY A 13 -21.94 -0.78 -14.98
CA GLY A 13 -21.09 -0.25 -13.90
C GLY A 13 -21.58 -0.61 -12.50
N VAL A 14 -22.90 -0.62 -12.26
CA VAL A 14 -23.49 -1.00 -10.96
C VAL A 14 -23.43 -2.53 -10.74
N GLY A 15 -23.59 -3.33 -11.80
CA GLY A 15 -23.46 -4.78 -11.72
C GLY A 15 -22.04 -5.25 -11.41
N PHE A 16 -21.01 -4.56 -11.92
CA PHE A 16 -19.61 -4.88 -11.62
C PHE A 16 -19.21 -4.59 -10.17
N ILE A 17 -19.74 -3.50 -9.59
CA ILE A 17 -19.51 -3.14 -8.18
C ILE A 17 -20.22 -4.11 -7.22
N TYR A 18 -21.38 -4.66 -7.60
CA TYR A 18 -22.08 -5.64 -6.75
C TYR A 18 -21.51 -7.06 -6.86
N TRP A 19 -20.86 -7.43 -7.97
CA TRP A 19 -20.33 -8.80 -8.14
C TRP A 19 -18.97 -9.04 -7.47
N HIS A 20 -18.19 -7.99 -7.18
CA HIS A 20 -16.94 -8.11 -6.42
C HIS A 20 -17.12 -8.16 -4.88
N LYS A 21 -18.36 -8.17 -4.38
CA LYS A 21 -18.67 -8.43 -2.95
C LYS A 21 -19.10 -9.88 -2.70
N ASN A 22 -18.24 -10.84 -3.03
CA ASN A 22 -18.35 -12.20 -2.50
C ASN A 22 -17.06 -12.60 -1.78
N PRO A 23 -16.90 -12.32 -0.48
CA PRO A 23 -15.96 -13.09 0.31
C PRO A 23 -16.53 -14.50 0.50
N GLN A 24 -15.74 -15.50 0.10
CA GLN A 24 -15.97 -16.90 0.44
C GLN A 24 -16.11 -17.02 1.96
N THR A 25 -17.33 -17.25 2.44
CA THR A 25 -17.58 -17.72 3.80
C THR A 25 -17.22 -19.21 3.87
N SER A 26 -15.94 -19.50 4.15
CA SER A 26 -15.52 -20.84 4.57
C SER A 26 -15.63 -20.92 6.10
N THR A 27 -16.76 -21.44 6.59
CA THR A 27 -16.89 -21.89 7.98
C THR A 27 -16.27 -23.27 8.14
N ASN A 28 -15.16 -23.37 8.89
CA ASN A 28 -14.74 -24.61 9.55
C ASN A 28 -14.34 -24.27 11.00
N PRO A 29 -14.89 -24.96 12.03
CA PRO A 29 -14.59 -24.65 13.42
C PRO A 29 -13.41 -25.47 13.98
N THR A 30 -12.68 -24.81 14.90
CA THR A 30 -11.96 -25.35 16.08
C THR A 30 -10.53 -25.92 15.91
N SER A 31 -9.50 -25.14 16.31
CA SER A 31 -8.75 -25.35 17.57
C SER A 31 -7.53 -24.42 17.72
N THR A 32 -7.36 -23.94 18.95
CA THR A 32 -6.38 -23.00 19.55
C THR A 32 -4.90 -23.40 19.40
N THR A 33 -4.02 -22.43 19.05
CA THR A 33 -2.72 -22.09 19.71
C THR A 33 -2.08 -20.86 19.02
N GLY A 34 -1.89 -19.75 19.76
CA GLY A 34 -1.08 -18.59 19.34
C GLY A 34 -1.79 -17.54 18.48
N SER A 35 -2.54 -16.62 19.10
CA SER A 35 -3.09 -15.44 18.41
C SER A 35 -2.00 -14.38 18.20
N THR A 36 -1.15 -14.51 17.17
CA THR A 36 -0.40 -13.37 16.65
C THR A 36 -1.37 -12.48 15.87
N THR A 37 -1.87 -11.43 16.52
CA THR A 37 -2.57 -10.35 15.82
C THR A 37 -1.59 -9.67 14.89
N LYS A 38 -1.81 -9.76 13.58
CA LYS A 38 -0.98 -9.09 12.58
C LYS A 38 -0.96 -7.57 12.83
N PRO A 39 0.18 -6.89 12.59
CA PRO A 39 0.27 -5.44 12.79
C PRO A 39 -0.67 -4.68 11.85
N ASN A 40 -1.47 -3.77 12.40
CA ASN A 40 -2.30 -2.87 11.60
C ASN A 40 -1.55 -1.54 11.38
N PRO A 41 -1.19 -1.17 10.13
CA PRO A 41 -0.51 0.09 9.83
C PRO A 41 -1.42 1.33 9.79
N GLU A 42 -2.73 1.20 9.99
CA GLU A 42 -3.70 2.31 9.86
C GLU A 42 -3.49 3.48 10.84
N SER A 43 -2.65 3.31 11.85
CA SER A 43 -2.21 4.38 12.77
C SER A 43 -0.70 4.58 12.77
N ALA A 44 0.00 4.13 11.71
CA ALA A 44 1.44 4.27 11.60
C ALA A 44 1.83 5.76 11.42
N THR A 45 2.97 6.13 12.03
CA THR A 45 3.67 7.37 11.72
C THR A 45 4.76 7.07 10.71
N ILE A 46 4.68 7.67 9.52
CA ILE A 46 5.60 7.45 8.40
C ILE A 46 6.46 8.70 8.25
N SER A 47 7.77 8.53 8.15
CA SER A 47 8.70 9.64 7.91
C SER A 47 8.91 9.87 6.42
N PHE A 48 8.51 11.04 5.93
CA PHE A 48 8.91 11.56 4.62
C PHE A 48 10.14 12.46 4.83
N ASP A 49 10.89 12.76 3.77
CA ASP A 49 12.22 13.42 3.85
C ASP A 49 12.30 14.56 4.88
N ASP A 50 11.32 15.48 4.85
CA ASP A 50 11.32 16.67 5.71
C ASP A 50 10.23 16.66 6.79
N GLU A 51 9.42 15.59 6.90
CA GLU A 51 8.28 15.57 7.81
C GLU A 51 7.84 14.17 8.26
N SER A 52 6.88 14.09 9.17
CA SER A 52 6.28 12.81 9.55
C SER A 52 4.77 12.91 9.58
N VAL A 53 4.13 11.92 8.95
CA VAL A 53 2.68 11.84 8.80
C VAL A 53 2.16 10.73 9.68
N THR A 54 1.23 11.03 10.59
CA THR A 54 0.57 10.02 11.42
C THR A 54 -0.81 9.76 10.89
N LEU A 55 -1.07 8.51 10.48
CA LEU A 55 -2.34 8.13 9.91
C LEU A 55 -3.42 7.98 10.98
N SER A 56 -4.66 8.26 10.57
CA SER A 56 -5.89 8.00 11.32
C SER A 56 -6.81 7.16 10.44
N ASN A 57 -6.96 5.88 10.78
CA ASN A 57 -7.68 4.89 9.97
C ASN A 57 -7.14 4.79 8.52
N GLY A 58 -5.82 4.77 8.39
CA GLY A 58 -5.11 4.62 7.12
C GLY A 58 -5.07 5.88 6.26
N LYS A 59 -5.46 7.04 6.79
CA LYS A 59 -5.48 8.31 6.06
C LYS A 59 -4.93 9.47 6.89
N ASP A 60 -4.42 10.48 6.20
CA ASP A 60 -4.12 11.79 6.77
C ASP A 60 -4.43 12.90 5.74
N THR A 61 -4.74 14.10 6.21
CA THR A 61 -4.88 15.29 5.37
C THR A 61 -4.28 16.48 6.09
N ASN A 62 -3.25 17.09 5.51
CA ASN A 62 -2.57 18.22 6.12
C ASN A 62 -3.32 19.55 5.90
N SER A 63 -2.80 20.64 6.48
CA SER A 63 -3.41 21.97 6.37
C SER A 63 -3.47 22.53 4.95
N ASP A 64 -2.61 22.03 4.06
CA ASP A 64 -2.50 22.47 2.68
C ASP A 64 -3.41 21.66 1.74
N GLY A 65 -4.20 20.72 2.28
CA GLY A 65 -5.11 19.86 1.54
C GLY A 65 -4.41 18.69 0.84
N GLU A 66 -3.18 18.38 1.22
CA GLU A 66 -2.50 17.19 0.77
C GLU A 66 -2.98 15.97 1.56
N GLU A 67 -3.32 14.91 0.84
CA GLU A 67 -3.85 13.68 1.37
C GLU A 67 -2.80 12.57 1.29
N THR A 68 -2.68 11.78 2.35
CA THR A 68 -1.93 10.52 2.38
C THR A 68 -2.89 9.39 2.71
N GLU A 69 -2.91 8.32 1.91
CA GLU A 69 -3.81 7.16 2.10
C GLU A 69 -3.09 5.83 1.88
N ILE A 70 -3.34 4.86 2.76
CA ILE A 70 -2.90 3.46 2.59
C ILE A 70 -3.60 2.84 1.38
N LEU A 71 -2.82 2.20 0.52
CA LEU A 71 -3.34 1.41 -0.58
C LEU A 71 -3.66 -0.03 -0.15
N PRO A 72 -4.51 -0.76 -0.90
CA PRO A 72 -4.87 -2.14 -0.55
C PRO A 72 -3.72 -3.14 -0.49
N GLN A 73 -2.61 -2.85 -1.20
CA GLN A 73 -1.43 -3.71 -1.21
C GLN A 73 -0.67 -3.59 0.11
N GLN A 74 -0.59 -4.70 0.81
CA GLN A 74 0.26 -4.91 1.97
C GLN A 74 0.62 -6.39 2.07
N ASP A 75 1.72 -6.70 2.74
CA ASP A 75 2.08 -8.06 3.13
C ASP A 75 2.76 -8.08 4.50
N TYR A 76 2.82 -9.27 5.09
CA TYR A 76 3.31 -9.48 6.44
C TYR A 76 4.49 -10.42 6.46
N GLY A 77 5.45 -10.15 7.35
CA GLY A 77 6.55 -11.07 7.64
C GLY A 77 7.58 -10.42 8.55
N ASP A 78 8.50 -11.22 9.05
CA ASP A 78 9.59 -10.75 9.91
C ASP A 78 10.65 -10.00 9.07
N LEU A 79 10.59 -8.66 9.12
CA LEU A 79 11.43 -7.78 8.31
C LEU A 79 12.73 -7.42 9.04
N ASN A 80 12.66 -7.28 10.36
CA ASN A 80 13.81 -6.94 11.22
C ASN A 80 14.51 -8.16 11.86
N ASN A 81 14.02 -9.38 11.60
CA ASN A 81 14.50 -10.65 12.16
C ASN A 81 14.36 -10.77 13.69
N ASP A 82 13.32 -10.17 14.28
CA ASP A 82 13.03 -10.25 15.72
C ASP A 82 12.04 -11.38 16.09
N GLY A 83 11.59 -12.15 15.11
CA GLY A 83 10.65 -13.26 15.27
C GLY A 83 9.19 -12.85 15.38
N LYS A 84 8.85 -11.57 15.14
CA LYS A 84 7.46 -11.08 15.09
C LYS A 84 7.12 -10.67 13.65
N ASP A 85 5.84 -10.78 13.30
CA ASP A 85 5.37 -10.27 12.02
C ASP A 85 5.48 -8.73 12.00
N ASP A 86 6.02 -8.18 10.94
CA ASP A 86 5.95 -6.78 10.55
C ASP A 86 4.97 -6.61 9.38
N THR A 87 4.61 -5.38 9.06
CA THR A 87 3.78 -5.09 7.87
C THR A 87 4.55 -4.19 6.92
N VAL A 88 4.61 -4.56 5.63
CA VAL A 88 5.02 -3.66 4.55
C VAL A 88 3.79 -3.29 3.74
N PHE A 89 3.60 -2.00 3.51
CA PHE A 89 2.41 -1.45 2.87
C PHE A 89 2.77 -0.28 1.96
N LEU A 90 1.83 0.09 1.08
CA LEU A 90 2.00 1.26 0.22
C LEU A 90 1.10 2.40 0.70
N VAL A 91 1.58 3.62 0.48
CA VAL A 91 0.78 4.84 0.62
C VAL A 91 0.79 5.63 -0.67
N ALA A 92 -0.35 6.25 -0.98
CA ALA A 92 -0.48 7.26 -2.02
C ALA A 92 -0.55 8.64 -1.39
N ARG A 93 0.18 9.60 -1.95
CA ARG A 93 0.18 11.00 -1.54
C ARG A 93 -0.22 11.90 -2.71
N SER A 94 -1.16 12.81 -2.50
CA SER A 94 -1.71 13.70 -3.53
C SER A 94 -2.15 15.05 -2.97
N GLY A 95 -2.20 16.10 -3.79
CA GLY A 95 -2.69 17.43 -3.39
C GLY A 95 -1.66 18.55 -3.55
N GLY A 96 -0.36 18.25 -3.42
CA GLY A 96 0.74 19.21 -3.69
C GLY A 96 0.97 19.54 -5.18
N GLY A 97 0.10 19.08 -6.09
CA GLY A 97 0.24 19.22 -7.54
C GLY A 97 -0.78 18.36 -8.30
N SER A 98 -0.48 18.00 -9.54
CA SER A 98 -1.32 17.11 -10.37
C SER A 98 -0.92 15.63 -10.32
N GLY A 99 0.15 15.32 -9.57
CA GLY A 99 0.67 13.96 -9.40
C GLY A 99 -0.04 13.18 -8.30
N VAL A 100 0.16 11.86 -8.33
CA VAL A 100 -0.16 10.96 -7.22
C VAL A 100 1.07 10.11 -6.97
N PHE A 101 1.77 10.39 -5.88
CA PHE A 101 3.06 9.79 -5.58
C PHE A 101 2.86 8.55 -4.71
N ILE A 102 3.45 7.43 -5.11
CA ILE A 102 3.33 6.15 -4.40
C ILE A 102 4.63 5.87 -3.67
N TYR A 103 4.51 5.48 -2.40
CA TYR A 103 5.64 5.16 -1.53
C TYR A 103 5.44 3.80 -0.87
N ALA A 104 6.54 3.13 -0.55
CA ALA A 104 6.56 1.98 0.34
C ALA A 104 6.93 2.43 1.76
N ALA A 105 6.25 1.86 2.76
CA ALA A 105 6.57 2.03 4.16
C ALA A 105 6.43 0.68 4.89
N ALA A 106 7.01 0.59 6.08
CA ALA A 106 6.88 -0.55 6.96
C ALA A 106 6.38 -0.13 8.35
N TYR A 107 5.62 -1.01 8.99
CA TYR A 107 5.22 -0.91 10.39
C TYR A 107 5.88 -2.07 11.12
N VAL A 108 7.00 -1.76 11.76
CA VAL A 108 7.99 -2.72 12.21
C VAL A 108 7.93 -2.85 13.72
N SER A 109 7.98 -4.09 14.19
CA SER A 109 7.98 -4.47 15.58
C SER A 109 9.16 -3.84 16.32
N GLY A 110 8.93 -3.49 17.58
CA GLY A 110 9.97 -3.02 18.48
C GLY A 110 9.90 -3.74 19.82
N PRO A 111 10.77 -3.36 20.77
CA PRO A 111 10.75 -3.94 22.12
C PRO A 111 9.43 -3.70 22.87
N ILE A 112 8.75 -2.59 22.59
CA ILE A 112 7.54 -2.15 23.30
C ILE A 112 6.36 -1.97 22.33
N ASN A 113 6.59 -1.32 21.21
CA ASN A 113 5.56 -0.95 20.24
C ASN A 113 6.07 -1.13 18.81
N TYR A 114 5.13 -1.20 17.87
CA TYR A 114 5.44 -1.07 16.45
C TYR A 114 5.77 0.39 16.12
N LYS A 115 6.66 0.59 15.16
CA LYS A 115 7.11 1.89 14.67
C LYS A 115 7.01 1.91 13.16
N GLY A 116 6.54 3.03 12.60
CA GLY A 116 6.63 3.23 11.16
C GLY A 116 8.06 3.53 10.73
N SER A 117 8.37 3.20 9.47
CA SER A 117 9.64 3.53 8.83
C SER A 117 9.58 4.87 8.08
N ASN A 118 10.67 5.21 7.41
CA ASN A 118 10.66 6.15 6.29
C ASN A 118 9.76 5.67 5.13
N ALA A 119 9.34 6.62 4.30
CA ALA A 119 8.68 6.40 3.04
C ALA A 119 9.71 6.30 1.90
N VAL A 120 9.78 5.14 1.23
CA VAL A 120 10.61 4.95 0.04
C VAL A 120 9.78 5.28 -1.19
N PHE A 121 10.18 6.31 -1.94
CA PHE A 121 9.49 6.71 -3.16
C PHE A 121 9.58 5.62 -4.25
N LEU A 122 8.43 5.22 -4.80
CA LEU A 122 8.35 4.23 -5.87
C LEU A 122 8.08 4.88 -7.24
N GLY A 123 7.30 5.95 -7.29
CA GLY A 123 6.99 6.64 -8.53
C GLY A 123 5.71 7.49 -8.49
N ASP A 124 5.50 8.29 -9.54
CA ASP A 124 4.29 9.09 -9.76
C ASP A 124 3.32 8.34 -10.69
N ARG A 125 2.07 8.17 -10.25
CA ARG A 125 0.95 7.53 -10.99
C ARG A 125 1.30 6.14 -11.53
N ILE A 126 2.07 5.37 -10.76
CA ILE A 126 2.34 3.95 -11.01
C ILE A 126 1.13 3.10 -10.63
N ALA A 127 1.08 1.85 -11.10
CA ALA A 127 0.04 0.89 -10.75
C ALA A 127 0.62 -0.26 -9.91
N PRO A 128 0.48 -0.23 -8.56
CA PRO A 128 0.91 -1.32 -7.70
C PRO A 128 0.29 -2.67 -8.07
N LYS A 129 1.08 -3.74 -7.96
CA LYS A 129 0.62 -5.11 -8.25
C LYS A 129 0.69 -6.00 -7.03
N SER A 130 1.86 -6.13 -6.40
CA SER A 130 2.04 -7.03 -5.27
C SER A 130 3.15 -6.58 -4.33
N ILE A 131 3.02 -6.97 -3.07
CA ILE A 131 4.09 -6.96 -2.06
C ILE A 131 4.28 -8.41 -1.62
N GLY A 132 5.53 -8.82 -1.42
CA GLY A 132 5.89 -10.05 -0.73
C GLY A 132 6.97 -9.78 0.32
N VAL A 133 6.79 -10.24 1.55
CA VAL A 133 7.82 -10.16 2.60
C VAL A 133 8.34 -11.55 2.91
N SER A 134 9.64 -11.78 2.72
CA SER A 134 10.26 -13.07 3.00
C SER A 134 11.75 -12.92 3.30
N ASN A 135 12.22 -13.63 4.33
CA ASN A 135 13.63 -13.65 4.74
C ASN A 135 14.21 -12.24 4.96
N GLY A 136 13.49 -11.36 5.67
CA GLY A 136 13.91 -9.98 5.92
C GLY A 136 13.92 -9.06 4.69
N VAL A 137 13.35 -9.49 3.55
CA VAL A 137 13.31 -8.70 2.32
C VAL A 137 11.87 -8.47 1.88
N ALA A 138 11.52 -7.21 1.64
CA ALA A 138 10.28 -6.83 1.00
C ALA A 138 10.50 -6.72 -0.52
N THR A 139 9.74 -7.47 -1.31
CA THR A 139 9.75 -7.40 -2.78
C THR A 139 8.46 -6.78 -3.27
N ILE A 140 8.56 -5.62 -3.91
CA ILE A 140 7.40 -4.85 -4.37
C ILE A 140 7.41 -4.83 -5.89
N THR A 141 6.29 -5.19 -6.50
CA THR A 141 6.11 -5.15 -7.96
C THR A 141 5.00 -4.18 -8.31
N TYR A 142 5.26 -3.34 -9.32
CA TYR A 142 4.33 -2.35 -9.84
C TYR A 142 4.50 -2.21 -11.35
N LEU A 143 3.54 -1.57 -12.01
CA LEU A 143 3.70 -1.12 -13.39
C LEU A 143 4.01 0.37 -13.40
N ASP A 144 4.95 0.73 -14.25
CA ASP A 144 5.32 2.09 -14.59
C ASP A 144 5.15 2.33 -16.10
N ARG A 145 5.31 3.56 -16.52
CA ARG A 145 5.34 3.96 -17.93
C ARG A 145 6.74 3.83 -18.51
N ARG A 146 6.83 3.86 -19.84
CA ARG A 146 8.12 4.12 -20.51
C ARG A 146 8.54 5.55 -20.26
N GLU A 147 9.83 5.83 -20.31
CA GLU A 147 10.39 7.16 -20.04
C GLU A 147 9.86 8.23 -21.03
N ASP A 148 9.49 7.83 -22.24
CA ASP A 148 8.95 8.69 -23.30
C ASP A 148 7.41 8.77 -23.30
N GLU A 149 6.72 8.04 -22.43
CA GLU A 149 5.27 8.06 -22.35
C GLU A 149 4.77 9.21 -21.45
N PRO A 150 3.69 9.91 -21.86
CA PRO A 150 3.11 10.95 -21.03
C PRO A 150 2.51 10.34 -19.76
N PHE A 151 2.43 11.12 -18.68
CA PHE A 151 1.83 10.66 -17.43
C PHE A 151 0.32 10.32 -17.51
N ALA A 152 -0.35 10.71 -18.60
CA ALA A 152 -1.72 10.31 -18.87
C ALA A 152 -1.83 8.90 -19.49
N ALA A 153 -0.73 8.33 -19.96
CA ALA A 153 -0.69 6.96 -20.45
C ALA A 153 -0.82 5.96 -19.30
N GLU A 154 -1.47 4.83 -19.58
CA GLU A 154 -1.59 3.74 -18.62
C GLU A 154 -0.20 3.09 -18.39
N PRO A 155 0.22 2.87 -17.13
CA PRO A 155 1.46 2.16 -16.83
C PRO A 155 1.43 0.71 -17.35
N THR A 156 2.45 0.30 -18.11
CA THR A 156 2.52 -1.05 -18.72
C THR A 156 3.83 -1.80 -18.47
N ILE A 157 4.87 -1.12 -17.99
CA ILE A 157 6.21 -1.67 -17.80
C ILE A 157 6.34 -2.20 -16.37
N SER A 158 6.50 -3.51 -16.22
CA SER A 158 6.70 -4.10 -14.89
C SER A 158 8.05 -3.72 -14.31
N ARG A 159 8.03 -3.26 -13.06
CA ARG A 159 9.19 -2.94 -12.23
C ARG A 159 9.11 -3.73 -10.92
N THR A 160 10.27 -4.08 -10.38
CA THR A 160 10.40 -4.72 -9.08
C THR A 160 11.49 -4.02 -8.30
N ILE A 161 11.20 -3.66 -7.06
CA ILE A 161 12.18 -3.15 -6.09
C ILE A 161 12.26 -4.12 -4.90
N LYS A 162 13.44 -4.23 -4.31
CA LYS A 162 13.66 -5.00 -3.10
C LYS A 162 14.14 -4.07 -2.00
N LEU A 163 13.46 -4.09 -0.87
CA LEU A 163 13.76 -3.27 0.29
C LEU A 163 14.14 -4.16 1.47
N VAL A 164 15.08 -3.71 2.27
CA VAL A 164 15.46 -4.29 3.57
C VAL A 164 15.29 -3.26 4.67
N TYR A 165 15.09 -3.71 5.90
CA TYR A 165 14.99 -2.83 7.05
C TYR A 165 16.32 -2.77 7.79
N GLU A 166 16.96 -1.60 7.78
CA GLU A 166 18.26 -1.35 8.38
C GLU A 166 18.22 -0.05 9.18
N ASN A 167 18.73 -0.09 10.41
CA ASN A 167 18.87 1.09 11.28
C ASN A 167 17.59 1.91 11.52
N GLY A 168 16.41 1.29 11.39
CA GLY A 168 15.13 1.98 11.56
C GLY A 168 14.43 2.35 10.25
N GLU A 169 15.07 2.12 9.11
CA GLU A 169 14.65 2.60 7.80
C GLU A 169 14.56 1.46 6.78
N LEU A 170 13.65 1.59 5.83
CA LEU A 170 13.65 0.85 4.58
C LEU A 170 14.69 1.44 3.64
N VAL A 171 15.58 0.58 3.15
CA VAL A 171 16.59 0.90 2.14
C VAL A 171 16.51 -0.08 0.98
N GLU A 172 16.83 0.38 -0.24
CA GLU A 172 16.92 -0.50 -1.39
C GLU A 172 18.12 -1.45 -1.26
N LYS A 173 17.89 -2.73 -1.55
CA LYS A 173 18.86 -3.82 -1.40
C LYS A 173 19.85 -3.92 -2.55
#